data_AF-A0A7C2ZZ54-F1
#
_entry.id   AF-A0A7C2ZZ54-F1
#
_cell.length_a   1.000
_cell.length_b   1.000
_cell.length_c   1.000
_cell.angle_alpha   90.00
_cell.angle_beta   90.00
_cell.angle_gamma   90.00
#
_symmetry.space_group_name_H-M   'P 1'
#
loop_
_entity.id
_entity.type
_entity.pdbx_description
1 polymer ?
#
loop_
_entity_poly.entity_id
_entity_poly.type
_entity_poly.pdbx_seq_one_letter_code
_entity_poly.pdbx_strand_id
1 'polypeptide(L)'
;MVKRFLLLVVICLCVAQVASAGLIITNMERRNSTNTEPLLTGPLDEGSLMFTDRTPATHGPGGHQYKNVPAYLIGADYVMTANNDRTVANVEYDVTLPGSTTLYLFIDNRVGDGDKNNPPTLGGGVMDWVASMGFVATGDVLDIDEKGDGSIENYSSIYKLANASGTLTLYQQNAGSLNMYGIAAIPEPATIALLGLGGLVLRRRK
;
A
#
# COMPACT_ATOMS: atom_id res chain seq x y z
N MET A 1 -43.58 49.64 -18.17
CA MET A 1 -42.59 50.25 -17.27
C MET A 1 -42.28 49.22 -16.18
N VAL A 2 -41.00 48.82 -16.04
CA VAL A 2 -40.40 47.92 -15.02
C VAL A 2 -40.90 46.45 -15.02
N LYS A 3 -40.28 45.56 -15.81
CA LYS A 3 -39.16 44.65 -15.43
C LYS A 3 -39.58 43.66 -14.32
N ARG A 4 -39.84 42.38 -14.66
CA ARG A 4 -38.84 41.29 -14.70
C ARG A 4 -38.09 41.21 -13.36
N PHE A 5 -38.08 40.13 -12.60
CA PHE A 5 -37.96 38.74 -13.02
C PHE A 5 -38.10 37.90 -11.74
N LEU A 6 -38.97 36.88 -11.81
CA LEU A 6 -38.88 35.60 -11.13
C LEU A 6 -37.59 35.44 -10.28
N LEU A 7 -37.72 35.59 -8.96
CA LEU A 7 -36.71 35.20 -7.98
C LEU A 7 -36.66 33.66 -7.96
N LEU A 8 -36.06 33.10 -9.00
CA LEU A 8 -35.80 31.68 -9.16
C LEU A 8 -34.73 31.34 -8.13
N VAL A 9 -35.18 30.77 -7.02
CA VAL A 9 -34.36 30.09 -6.01
C VAL A 9 -33.65 28.93 -6.72
N VAL A 10 -32.52 29.24 -7.37
CA VAL A 10 -31.53 28.25 -7.80
C VAL A 10 -30.67 27.99 -6.57
N ILE A 11 -31.20 27.19 -5.64
CA ILE A 11 -30.36 26.43 -4.73
C ILE A 11 -29.59 25.47 -5.63
N CYS A 12 -28.37 25.89 -5.97
CA CYS A 12 -27.39 25.05 -6.62
C CYS A 12 -27.08 23.93 -5.61
N LEU A 13 -27.78 22.80 -5.74
CA LEU A 13 -27.37 21.53 -5.13
C LEU A 13 -26.01 21.18 -5.74
N CYS A 14 -24.95 21.75 -5.18
CA CYS A 14 -23.64 21.14 -5.24
C CYS A 14 -23.68 19.91 -4.34
N VAL A 15 -24.35 18.86 -4.81
CA VAL A 15 -23.99 17.51 -4.40
C VAL A 15 -22.59 17.34 -4.96
N ALA A 16 -21.58 17.65 -4.15
CA ALA A 16 -20.28 17.06 -4.36
C ALA A 16 -20.55 15.56 -4.24
N GLN A 17 -20.66 14.87 -5.38
CA GLN A 17 -20.42 13.45 -5.41
C GLN A 17 -19.02 13.31 -4.83
N VAL A 18 -18.95 12.92 -3.57
CA VAL A 18 -17.77 12.25 -3.05
C VAL A 18 -17.74 10.98 -3.87
N ALA A 19 -17.07 11.02 -5.02
CA ALA A 19 -16.72 9.80 -5.72
C ALA A 19 -16.01 8.98 -4.65
N SER A 20 -16.56 7.81 -4.30
CA SER A 20 -15.75 6.80 -3.64
C SER A 20 -14.55 6.66 -4.55
N ALA A 21 -13.38 7.13 -4.12
CA ALA A 21 -12.16 6.88 -4.86
C ALA A 21 -12.10 5.36 -5.01
N GLY A 22 -12.15 4.87 -6.25
CA GLY A 22 -11.97 3.46 -6.51
C GLY A 22 -10.61 3.03 -5.96
N LEU A 23 -10.44 1.73 -5.76
CA LEU A 23 -9.15 1.20 -5.35
C LEU A 23 -8.06 1.67 -6.33
N ILE A 24 -6.97 2.18 -5.77
CA ILE A 24 -5.73 2.59 -6.42
C ILE A 24 -5.06 1.39 -7.07
N ILE A 25 -5.06 0.25 -6.39
CA ILE A 25 -4.70 -1.03 -7.00
C ILE A 25 -5.97 -1.58 -7.65
N THR A 26 -6.01 -1.69 -8.97
CA THR A 26 -7.22 -2.13 -9.68
C THR A 26 -7.24 -3.62 -9.97
N ASN A 27 -6.08 -4.27 -9.95
CA ASN A 27 -5.95 -5.71 -10.10
C ASN A 27 -4.72 -6.23 -9.35
N MET A 28 -4.86 -7.44 -8.82
CA MET A 28 -3.82 -8.16 -8.10
C MET A 28 -3.90 -9.63 -8.51
N GLU A 29 -2.96 -10.10 -9.32
CA GLU A 29 -2.89 -11.50 -9.74
C GLU A 29 -1.62 -12.15 -9.19
N ARG A 30 -1.76 -13.33 -8.58
CA ARG A 30 -0.61 -14.14 -8.18
C ARG A 30 -0.39 -15.26 -9.16
N ARG A 31 0.88 -15.47 -9.55
CA ARG A 31 1.32 -16.61 -10.37
C ARG A 31 2.28 -17.50 -9.59
N ASN A 32 2.36 -18.75 -10.02
CA ASN A 32 3.31 -19.77 -9.54
C ASN A 32 3.18 -20.18 -8.05
N SER A 33 2.02 -19.97 -7.43
CA SER A 33 1.72 -20.50 -6.10
C SER A 33 0.28 -21.03 -6.02
N THR A 34 0.05 -21.98 -5.11
CA THR A 34 -1.27 -22.55 -4.81
C THR A 34 -1.71 -22.28 -3.36
N ASN A 35 -1.00 -21.40 -2.64
CA ASN A 35 -1.41 -20.98 -1.30
C ASN A 35 -2.74 -20.20 -1.34
N THR A 36 -3.26 -19.76 -0.21
CA THR A 36 -4.44 -18.88 -0.18
C THR A 36 -4.23 -17.67 -1.09
N GLU A 37 -5.20 -17.30 -1.95
CA GLU A 37 -5.05 -16.16 -2.85
C GLU A 37 -4.79 -14.86 -2.05
N PRO A 38 -4.00 -13.92 -2.60
CA PRO A 38 -3.88 -12.60 -2.00
C PRO A 38 -5.22 -11.86 -2.09
N LEU A 39 -5.48 -11.00 -1.12
CA LEU A 39 -6.68 -10.18 -1.07
C LEU A 39 -6.31 -8.71 -1.18
N LEU A 40 -6.79 -8.06 -2.23
CA LEU A 40 -6.78 -6.61 -2.30
C LEU A 40 -7.80 -6.05 -1.30
N THR A 41 -7.35 -5.16 -0.43
CA THR A 41 -8.12 -4.63 0.68
C THR A 41 -7.76 -3.17 0.96
N GLY A 42 -8.44 -2.56 1.92
CA GLY A 42 -8.21 -1.19 2.35
C GLY A 42 -9.39 -0.64 3.17
N PRO A 43 -9.18 0.50 3.83
CA PRO A 43 -7.91 1.22 3.97
C PRO A 43 -6.93 0.53 4.94
N LEU A 44 -5.62 0.67 4.70
CA LEU A 44 -4.59 0.33 5.67
C LEU A 44 -4.71 1.24 6.89
N ASP A 45 -4.72 0.65 8.06
CA ASP A 45 -4.83 1.33 9.36
C ASP A 45 -4.14 0.49 10.46
N GLU A 46 -4.04 1.04 11.67
CA GLU A 46 -3.56 0.32 12.85
C GLU A 46 -4.37 -0.96 13.11
N GLY A 47 -3.67 -2.08 13.31
CA GLY A 47 -4.30 -3.38 13.54
C GLY A 47 -4.82 -4.08 12.27
N SER A 48 -4.57 -3.52 11.08
CA SER A 48 -4.92 -4.16 9.81
C SER A 48 -4.23 -5.53 9.68
N LEU A 49 -4.99 -6.53 9.22
CA LEU A 49 -4.45 -7.88 9.00
C LEU A 49 -3.42 -7.86 7.87
N MET A 50 -2.33 -8.60 8.05
CA MET A 50 -1.23 -8.64 7.08
C MET A 50 -1.41 -9.73 6.02
N PHE A 51 -1.91 -10.90 6.43
CA PHE A 51 -1.89 -12.10 5.59
C PHE A 51 -3.22 -12.82 5.53
N THR A 52 -3.56 -13.38 4.38
CA THR A 52 -4.80 -14.14 4.17
C THR A 52 -4.80 -15.50 4.89
N ASP A 53 -3.62 -16.01 5.26
CA ASP A 53 -3.40 -17.29 5.92
C ASP A 53 -2.88 -17.16 7.37
N ARG A 54 -2.85 -15.94 7.93
CA ARG A 54 -2.50 -15.64 9.34
C ARG A 54 -3.60 -14.84 10.04
N THR A 55 -4.81 -15.38 10.01
CA THR A 55 -6.01 -14.72 10.52
C THR A 55 -6.25 -15.05 12.00
N PRO A 56 -7.22 -14.38 12.67
CA PRO A 56 -7.63 -14.74 14.03
C PRO A 56 -8.01 -16.21 14.21
N ALA A 57 -8.48 -16.87 13.14
CA ALA A 57 -8.88 -18.27 13.19
C ALA A 57 -7.68 -19.23 13.28
N THR A 58 -6.47 -18.80 12.89
CA THR A 58 -5.30 -19.68 12.77
C THR A 58 -4.10 -19.24 13.60
N HIS A 59 -3.96 -17.94 13.93
CA HIS A 59 -2.73 -17.38 14.49
C HIS A 59 -2.97 -16.35 15.60
N GLY A 60 -3.69 -16.75 16.65
CA GLY A 60 -3.93 -15.89 17.82
C GLY A 60 -5.22 -15.07 17.73
N PRO A 61 -5.63 -14.38 18.81
CA PRO A 61 -6.93 -13.73 18.90
C PRO A 61 -7.18 -12.64 17.85
N GLY A 62 -6.12 -12.00 17.32
CA GLY A 62 -6.24 -10.97 16.30
C GLY A 62 -5.53 -11.28 14.98
N GLY A 63 -4.83 -12.41 14.84
CA GLY A 63 -4.02 -12.72 13.65
C GLY A 63 -2.78 -11.84 13.53
N HIS A 64 -2.02 -11.97 12.45
CA HIS A 64 -0.88 -11.09 12.20
C HIS A 64 -1.36 -9.70 11.76
N GLN A 65 -0.95 -8.67 12.49
CA GLN A 65 -1.41 -7.30 12.31
C GLN A 65 -0.25 -6.32 12.13
N TYR A 66 -0.46 -5.30 11.30
CA TYR A 66 0.38 -4.12 11.25
C TYR A 66 0.14 -3.24 12.49
N LYS A 67 1.23 -2.75 13.09
CA LYS A 67 1.23 -1.79 14.20
C LYS A 67 2.21 -0.66 13.93
N ASN A 68 1.97 0.50 14.55
CA ASN A 68 2.82 1.68 14.39
C ASN A 68 3.00 2.05 12.90
N VAL A 69 1.90 2.00 12.15
CA VAL A 69 1.86 2.29 10.73
C VAL A 69 2.17 3.78 10.53
N PRO A 70 3.20 4.14 9.74
CA PRO A 70 3.51 5.54 9.47
C PRO A 70 2.30 6.30 8.95
N ALA A 71 2.12 7.55 9.41
CA ALA A 71 0.95 8.35 9.09
C ALA A 71 0.71 8.55 7.59
N TYR A 72 1.78 8.53 6.78
CA TYR A 72 1.66 8.63 5.33
C TYR A 72 1.12 7.36 4.66
N LEU A 73 1.04 6.23 5.36
CA LEU A 73 0.48 4.96 4.89
C LEU A 73 -0.94 4.70 5.37
N ILE A 74 -1.40 5.43 6.38
CA ILE A 74 -2.80 5.34 6.83
C ILE A 74 -3.73 5.75 5.68
N GLY A 75 -4.72 4.93 5.38
CA GLY A 75 -5.63 5.13 4.26
C GLY A 75 -5.17 4.54 2.94
N ALA A 76 -3.96 3.97 2.86
CA ALA A 76 -3.48 3.34 1.64
C ALA A 76 -4.31 2.12 1.26
N ASP A 77 -4.42 1.83 -0.03
CA ASP A 77 -4.81 0.50 -0.45
C ASP A 77 -3.67 -0.46 -0.18
N TYR A 78 -3.98 -1.68 0.23
CA TYR A 78 -2.96 -2.67 0.48
C TYR A 78 -3.42 -4.07 0.12
N VAL A 79 -2.46 -4.97 0.00
CA VAL A 79 -2.70 -6.37 -0.30
C VAL A 79 -2.38 -7.20 0.92
N MET A 80 -3.33 -7.99 1.37
CA MET A 80 -3.05 -9.11 2.24
C MET A 80 -2.45 -10.22 1.39
N THR A 81 -1.14 -10.46 1.50
CA THR A 81 -0.47 -11.55 0.79
C THR A 81 -0.71 -12.88 1.52
N ALA A 82 -0.34 -14.01 0.93
CA ALA A 82 -0.26 -15.25 1.69
C ALA A 82 1.11 -15.32 2.35
N ASN A 83 1.18 -15.46 3.67
CA ASN A 83 2.46 -15.58 4.36
C ASN A 83 3.23 -16.81 3.87
N ASN A 84 2.53 -17.89 3.52
CA ASN A 84 3.16 -19.11 2.98
C ASN A 84 3.85 -18.91 1.60
N ASP A 85 3.61 -17.81 0.89
CA ASP A 85 4.32 -17.51 -0.37
C ASP A 85 5.79 -17.15 -0.14
N ARG A 86 6.21 -16.87 1.10
CA ARG A 86 7.61 -16.60 1.48
C ARG A 86 8.60 -17.71 1.13
N THR A 87 8.15 -18.95 0.97
CA THR A 87 8.98 -20.12 0.61
C THR A 87 8.88 -20.50 -0.86
N VAL A 88 8.04 -19.81 -1.64
CA VAL A 88 7.80 -20.15 -3.04
C VAL A 88 8.86 -19.45 -3.89
N ALA A 89 9.77 -20.24 -4.46
CA ALA A 89 10.98 -19.75 -5.11
C ALA A 89 10.75 -18.93 -6.39
N ASN A 90 9.55 -18.96 -6.96
CA ASN A 90 9.20 -18.28 -8.20
C ASN A 90 7.81 -17.63 -8.13
N VAL A 91 7.28 -17.34 -6.93
CA VAL A 91 6.01 -16.61 -6.81
C VAL A 91 6.15 -15.23 -7.44
N GLU A 92 5.12 -14.83 -8.18
CA GLU A 92 5.03 -13.53 -8.83
C GLU A 92 3.69 -12.90 -8.49
N TYR A 93 3.69 -11.58 -8.33
CA TYR A 93 2.50 -10.78 -8.10
C TYR A 93 2.40 -9.66 -9.12
N ASP A 94 1.40 -9.72 -9.98
CA ASP A 94 1.11 -8.70 -10.97
C ASP A 94 0.15 -7.67 -10.35
N VAL A 95 0.67 -6.47 -10.08
CA VAL A 95 -0.04 -5.35 -9.46
C VAL A 95 -0.38 -4.34 -10.54
N THR A 96 -1.67 -4.07 -10.77
CA THR A 96 -2.12 -3.07 -11.75
C THR A 96 -2.48 -1.75 -11.09
N LEU A 97 -1.82 -0.69 -11.53
CA LEU A 97 -1.95 0.69 -11.06
C LEU A 97 -2.40 1.59 -12.25
N PRO A 98 -3.63 2.12 -12.26
CA PRO A 98 -4.20 2.84 -13.40
C PRO A 98 -3.60 4.24 -13.61
N GLY A 99 -2.84 4.74 -12.65
CA GLY A 99 -2.22 6.07 -12.69
C GLY A 99 -0.95 6.13 -11.85
N SER A 100 -0.28 7.28 -11.90
CA SER A 100 0.96 7.52 -11.14
C SER A 100 0.72 7.36 -9.65
N THR A 101 1.37 6.37 -9.06
CA THR A 101 1.16 5.90 -7.69
C THR A 101 2.51 5.69 -7.03
N THR A 102 2.63 5.95 -5.72
CA THR A 102 3.73 5.43 -4.94
C THR A 102 3.38 4.01 -4.49
N LEU A 103 4.13 3.02 -4.97
CA LEU A 103 4.01 1.62 -4.52
C LEU A 103 4.98 1.38 -3.38
N TYR A 104 4.54 0.70 -2.33
CA TYR A 104 5.33 0.39 -1.14
C TYR A 104 5.47 -1.11 -0.94
N LEU A 105 6.64 -1.52 -0.44
CA LEU A 105 6.89 -2.86 0.08
C LEU A 105 7.21 -2.77 1.56
N PHE A 106 6.68 -3.71 2.34
CA PHE A 106 7.00 -3.88 3.76
C PHE A 106 7.79 -5.18 3.89
N ILE A 107 9.11 -5.10 3.98
CA ILE A 107 9.98 -6.29 3.96
C ILE A 107 10.41 -6.61 5.38
N ASP A 108 10.16 -7.85 5.83
CA ASP A 108 10.59 -8.35 7.14
C ASP A 108 12.08 -8.12 7.34
N ASN A 109 12.44 -7.46 8.44
CA ASN A 109 13.81 -7.07 8.74
C ASN A 109 14.81 -8.24 8.74
N ARG A 110 14.34 -9.45 9.05
CA ARG A 110 15.17 -10.66 9.11
C ARG A 110 15.58 -11.18 7.73
N VAL A 111 15.04 -10.63 6.63
CA VAL A 111 15.37 -11.08 5.27
C VAL A 111 16.85 -10.81 4.98
N GLY A 112 17.59 -11.87 4.63
CA GLY A 112 18.99 -11.84 4.23
C GLY A 112 19.99 -12.23 5.31
N ASP A 113 19.74 -11.89 6.58
CA ASP A 113 20.69 -12.13 7.69
C ASP A 113 20.06 -12.69 8.97
N GLY A 114 18.72 -12.70 9.08
CA GLY A 114 17.99 -13.22 10.23
C GLY A 114 17.86 -12.27 11.41
N ASP A 115 18.38 -11.04 11.35
CA ASP A 115 18.26 -10.06 12.44
C ASP A 115 17.02 -9.19 12.26
N LYS A 116 16.22 -9.06 13.30
CA LYS A 116 14.98 -8.27 13.24
C LYS A 116 15.18 -6.79 13.58
N ASN A 117 16.33 -6.44 14.16
CA ASN A 117 16.56 -5.11 14.75
C ASN A 117 17.22 -4.11 13.78
N ASN A 118 17.55 -4.55 12.57
CA ASN A 118 18.14 -3.76 11.50
C ASN A 118 17.30 -3.89 10.21
N PRO A 119 17.45 -2.98 9.22
CA PRO A 119 16.86 -3.18 7.91
C PRO A 119 17.35 -4.46 7.23
N PRO A 120 16.54 -5.08 6.35
CA PRO A 120 16.90 -6.34 5.71
C PRO A 120 18.14 -6.19 4.81
N THR A 121 18.97 -7.24 4.81
CA THR A 121 20.17 -7.31 3.97
C THR A 121 19.78 -7.83 2.58
N LEU A 122 19.38 -6.92 1.69
CA LEU A 122 19.06 -7.23 0.29
C LEU A 122 20.31 -7.26 -0.60
N GLY A 123 20.25 -7.99 -1.71
CA GLY A 123 21.38 -8.16 -2.64
C GLY A 123 21.96 -9.57 -2.60
N GLY A 124 22.91 -9.86 -3.51
CA GLY A 124 23.62 -11.14 -3.54
C GLY A 124 22.72 -12.35 -3.80
N GLY A 125 21.60 -12.15 -4.50
CA GLY A 125 20.56 -13.15 -4.75
C GLY A 125 19.35 -13.05 -3.81
N VAL A 126 19.41 -12.20 -2.78
CA VAL A 126 18.29 -11.96 -1.86
C VAL A 126 17.49 -10.76 -2.34
N MET A 127 16.35 -11.04 -3.00
CA MET A 127 15.43 -10.02 -3.51
C MET A 127 16.12 -8.92 -4.34
N ASP A 128 17.14 -9.25 -5.14
CA ASP A 128 17.88 -8.31 -5.99
C ASP A 128 16.96 -7.45 -6.89
N TRP A 129 15.78 -7.99 -7.19
CA TRP A 129 14.74 -7.33 -7.98
C TRP A 129 14.24 -6.02 -7.34
N VAL A 130 14.26 -5.89 -6.02
CA VAL A 130 13.79 -4.69 -5.32
C VAL A 130 14.62 -3.48 -5.76
N ALA A 131 15.94 -3.60 -5.69
CA ALA A 131 16.85 -2.56 -6.14
C ALA A 131 16.83 -2.38 -7.67
N SER A 132 16.74 -3.49 -8.43
CA SER A 132 16.74 -3.41 -9.91
C SER A 132 15.49 -2.73 -10.48
N MET A 133 14.34 -2.86 -9.81
CA MET A 133 13.10 -2.14 -10.13
C MET A 133 13.12 -0.68 -9.68
N GLY A 134 14.10 -0.28 -8.87
CA GLY A 134 14.26 1.09 -8.39
C GLY A 134 13.53 1.41 -7.09
N PHE A 135 13.15 0.39 -6.30
CA PHE A 135 12.68 0.65 -4.94
C PHE A 135 13.81 1.22 -4.09
N VAL A 136 13.45 2.21 -3.26
CA VAL A 136 14.38 2.85 -2.32
C VAL A 136 13.85 2.69 -0.90
N ALA A 137 14.74 2.41 0.05
CA ALA A 137 14.40 2.41 1.47
C ALA A 137 13.94 3.81 1.89
N THR A 138 12.87 3.88 2.68
CA THR A 138 12.36 5.13 3.25
C THR A 138 13.15 5.56 4.50
N GLY A 139 13.74 4.58 5.20
CA GLY A 139 14.30 4.76 6.55
C GLY A 139 13.28 4.50 7.66
N ASP A 140 11.99 4.35 7.31
CA ASP A 140 10.92 4.06 8.25
C ASP A 140 10.67 2.55 8.39
N VAL A 141 10.13 2.18 9.54
CA VAL A 141 9.75 0.82 9.90
C VAL A 141 8.29 0.80 10.34
N LEU A 142 7.66 -0.37 10.23
CA LEU A 142 6.42 -0.67 10.91
C LEU A 142 6.58 -1.93 11.75
N ASP A 143 5.71 -2.07 12.73
CA ASP A 143 5.76 -3.14 13.71
C ASP A 143 4.77 -4.25 13.35
N ILE A 144 5.08 -5.48 13.76
CA ILE A 144 4.25 -6.65 13.52
C ILE A 144 3.88 -7.28 14.85
N ASP A 145 2.57 -7.32 15.10
CA ASP A 145 1.95 -8.13 16.15
C ASP A 145 1.45 -9.43 15.51
N GLU A 146 2.22 -10.51 15.68
CA GLU A 146 1.96 -11.81 15.04
C GLU A 146 0.78 -12.56 15.67
N LYS A 147 0.20 -12.07 16.76
CA LYS A 147 -0.93 -12.74 17.44
C LYS A 147 -2.16 -11.87 17.56
N GLY A 148 -2.01 -10.57 17.33
CA GLY A 148 -3.02 -9.56 17.62
C GLY A 148 -3.33 -9.48 19.11
N ASP A 149 -2.33 -9.70 19.97
CA ASP A 149 -2.47 -9.65 21.43
C ASP A 149 -1.80 -8.41 22.06
N GLY A 150 -1.23 -7.54 21.23
CA GLY A 150 -0.60 -6.29 21.61
C GLY A 150 0.91 -6.38 21.87
N SER A 151 1.53 -7.57 21.79
CA SER A 151 2.99 -7.66 21.75
C SER A 151 3.53 -7.51 20.33
N ILE A 152 4.72 -6.91 20.21
CA ILE A 152 5.42 -6.78 18.93
C ILE A 152 6.49 -7.87 18.85
N GLU A 153 6.39 -8.75 17.86
CA GLU A 153 7.33 -9.85 17.66
C GLU A 153 8.42 -9.50 16.63
N ASN A 154 8.02 -8.83 15.54
CA ASN A 154 8.87 -8.57 14.39
C ASN A 154 8.63 -7.17 13.82
N TYR A 155 9.46 -6.79 12.85
CA TYR A 155 9.49 -5.46 12.25
C TYR A 155 9.68 -5.59 10.74
N SER A 156 9.12 -4.65 9.99
CA SER A 156 9.33 -4.55 8.54
C SER A 156 9.83 -3.18 8.14
N SER A 157 10.88 -3.16 7.33
CA SER A 157 11.41 -1.95 6.71
C SER A 157 10.60 -1.58 5.48
N ILE A 158 10.36 -0.28 5.30
CA ILE A 158 9.49 0.22 4.24
C ILE A 158 10.34 0.70 3.06
N TYR A 159 10.05 0.14 1.89
CA TYR A 159 10.63 0.53 0.60
C TYR A 159 9.56 1.15 -0.28
N LYS A 160 9.94 2.09 -1.14
CA LYS A 160 9.00 2.74 -2.05
C LYS A 160 9.51 2.80 -3.49
N LEU A 161 8.59 2.71 -4.42
CA LEU A 161 8.77 2.98 -5.85
C LEU A 161 7.81 4.11 -6.23
N ALA A 162 8.37 5.29 -6.51
CA ALA A 162 7.61 6.46 -6.90
C ALA A 162 7.20 6.39 -8.38
N ASN A 163 6.08 7.03 -8.72
CA ASN A 163 5.54 7.08 -10.09
C ASN A 163 5.32 5.70 -10.74
N ALA A 164 5.04 4.68 -9.94
CA ALA A 164 4.62 3.36 -10.40
C ALA A 164 3.28 3.48 -11.16
N SER A 165 3.17 2.81 -12.30
CA SER A 165 1.95 2.79 -13.12
C SER A 165 1.94 1.57 -14.05
N GLY A 166 0.77 1.23 -14.58
CA GLY A 166 0.57 0.03 -15.40
C GLY A 166 0.57 -1.24 -14.55
N THR A 167 0.85 -2.38 -15.18
CA THR A 167 1.03 -3.65 -14.48
C THR A 167 2.51 -3.88 -14.19
N LEU A 168 2.83 -4.04 -12.90
CA LEU A 168 4.17 -4.35 -12.41
C LEU A 168 4.19 -5.76 -11.85
N THR A 169 5.19 -6.56 -12.23
CA THR A 169 5.42 -7.88 -11.63
C THR A 169 6.41 -7.73 -10.47
N LEU A 170 5.93 -8.00 -9.26
CA LEU A 170 6.76 -8.15 -8.07
C LEU A 170 7.14 -9.63 -7.93
N TYR A 171 8.39 -9.90 -7.52
CA TYR A 171 8.95 -11.24 -7.55
C TYR A 171 9.07 -11.85 -6.15
N GLN A 172 9.60 -13.07 -6.07
CA GLN A 172 9.69 -13.84 -4.84
C GLN A 172 10.53 -13.16 -3.75
N GLN A 173 10.20 -13.48 -2.50
CA GLN A 173 11.09 -13.31 -1.35
C GLN A 173 11.99 -14.54 -1.16
N ASN A 174 11.40 -15.74 -1.24
CA ASN A 174 12.08 -17.04 -1.10
C ASN A 174 13.02 -17.13 0.13
N ALA A 175 12.54 -16.72 1.31
CA ALA A 175 13.35 -16.55 2.51
C ALA A 175 12.95 -17.46 3.69
N GLY A 176 12.32 -18.61 3.45
CA GLY A 176 12.12 -19.61 4.50
C GLY A 176 11.05 -19.23 5.54
N SER A 177 11.39 -19.21 6.83
CA SER A 177 10.43 -19.10 7.95
C SER A 177 10.12 -17.67 8.41
N LEU A 178 10.31 -16.68 7.55
CA LEU A 178 10.11 -15.25 7.87
C LEU A 178 8.66 -14.80 7.62
N ASN A 179 8.35 -13.50 7.66
CA ASN A 179 7.10 -13.00 7.12
C ASN A 179 7.25 -12.65 5.64
N MET A 180 6.23 -12.94 4.83
CA MET A 180 6.17 -12.49 3.44
C MET A 180 6.06 -10.96 3.40
N TYR A 181 6.63 -10.32 2.39
CA TYR A 181 6.50 -8.88 2.25
C TYR A 181 5.04 -8.44 2.06
N GLY A 182 4.74 -7.26 2.59
CA GLY A 182 3.47 -6.55 2.36
C GLY A 182 3.56 -5.64 1.13
N ILE A 183 2.41 -5.30 0.54
CA ILE A 183 2.29 -4.39 -0.60
C ILE A 183 1.23 -3.33 -0.27
N ALA A 184 1.54 -2.06 -0.48
CA ALA A 184 0.59 -0.95 -0.33
C ALA A 184 0.78 0.12 -1.41
N ALA A 185 -0.26 0.91 -1.69
CA ALA A 185 -0.26 1.89 -2.76
C ALA A 185 -1.02 3.17 -2.38
N ILE A 186 -0.47 4.31 -2.81
CA ILE A 186 -1.03 5.65 -2.57
C ILE A 186 -0.92 6.46 -3.87
N PRO A 187 -1.97 7.18 -4.31
CA PRO A 187 -1.89 8.01 -5.49
C PRO A 187 -0.87 9.13 -5.28
N GLU A 188 -0.07 9.42 -6.30
CA GLU A 188 0.77 10.60 -6.27
C GLU A 188 -0.12 11.85 -6.34
N PRO A 189 0.18 12.94 -5.59
CA PRO A 189 -0.56 14.18 -5.70
C PRO A 189 -0.52 14.69 -7.14
N ALA A 190 -1.67 14.71 -7.82
CA ALA A 190 -1.75 15.26 -9.17
C ALA A 190 -1.42 16.76 -9.13
N THR A 191 -0.26 17.15 -9.66
CA THR A 191 0.27 18.53 -9.71
C THR A 191 -0.73 19.56 -10.28
N ILE A 192 -1.76 19.12 -11.01
CA ILE A 192 -2.82 19.97 -11.57
C ILE A 192 -3.70 20.62 -10.48
N ALA A 193 -3.85 20.02 -9.31
CA ALA A 193 -4.60 20.63 -8.20
C ALA A 193 -3.91 21.92 -7.66
N LEU A 194 -2.58 22.01 -7.75
CA LEU A 194 -1.82 23.17 -7.26
C LEU A 194 -1.88 24.37 -8.22
N LEU A 195 -1.97 24.12 -9.54
CA LEU A 195 -2.10 25.18 -10.56
C LEU A 195 -3.51 25.83 -10.54
N GLY A 196 -4.55 25.08 -10.17
CA GLY A 196 -5.92 25.60 -10.07
C GLY A 196 -6.10 26.66 -8.97
N LEU A 197 -5.42 26.50 -7.84
CA LEU A 197 -5.45 27.48 -6.74
C LEU A 197 -4.60 28.73 -7.06
N GLY A 198 -3.46 28.58 -7.74
CA GLY A 198 -2.64 29.72 -8.18
C GLY A 198 -3.33 30.58 -9.26
N GLY A 199 -4.06 29.96 -10.19
CA GLY A 199 -4.77 30.66 -11.26
C GLY A 199 -5.98 31.49 -10.78
N LEU A 200 -6.66 31.08 -9.70
CA LEU A 200 -7.78 31.84 -9.15
C LEU A 200 -7.36 33.11 -8.39
N VAL A 201 -6.14 33.15 -7.85
CA VAL A 201 -5.62 34.32 -7.12
C VAL A 201 -5.19 35.44 -8.08
N LEU A 202 -4.81 35.13 -9.31
CA LEU A 202 -4.33 36.11 -10.30
C LEU A 202 -5.44 36.82 -11.11
N ARG A 203 -6.71 36.44 -10.96
CA ARG A 203 -7.82 37.01 -11.77
C ARG A 203 -8.57 38.19 -11.14
N ARG A 204 -8.15 38.69 -9.96
CA ARG A 204 -8.79 39.84 -9.29
C ARG A 204 -7.88 41.07 -9.19
N ARG A 205 -7.47 41.64 -10.32
CA ARG A 205 -7.11 43.07 -10.42
C ARG A 205 -7.48 43.64 -11.78
N LYS A 206 -8.68 44.20 -11.87
CA LYS A 206 -9.04 45.34 -12.73
C LYS A 206 -9.95 46.26 -11.92
#